data_AF-A0A661NTF6-F1
#
_entry.id   AF-A0A661NTF6-F1
#
_cell.length_a   1.000
_cell.length_b   1.000
_cell.length_c   1.000
_cell.angle_alpha   90.00
_cell.angle_beta   90.00
_cell.angle_gamma   90.00
#
_symmetry.space_group_name_H-M   'P 1'
#
loop_
_entity.id
_entity.type
_entity.pdbx_description
1 polymer ?
#
loop_
_entity_poly.entity_id
_entity_poly.type
_entity_poly.pdbx_seq_one_letter_code
_entity_poly.pdbx_strand_id
1 'polypeptide(L)'
;MFEELTKGMAILGMVVFLRREFDGVVDGIIYGTFVAIGFAATENVIYYTRFHRDIGGIFFLRGVLTPWLHPLFTAMTGIGFGLGREHGAAWAKVVFPIGGYMIGVFLHAWWNGLPLFFGQGAFVLNLLVGLLMAVSFFVMICVLVYRKGKTIKKYLEDEVLVGTISQEEYELITSYGGRFKARLSWRGKAGARFVAAGARLALSKWHTLRAQKGQKMTISADFIVPLRQELSRLRTEMQANAPR
;
A
#
# COMPACT_ATOMS: atom_id res chain seq x y z
N MET A 1 -6.53 -22.00 -3.12
CA MET A 1 -6.73 -21.47 -4.49
C MET A 1 -8.01 -20.63 -4.62
N PHE A 2 -9.18 -21.13 -4.20
CA PHE A 2 -10.44 -20.36 -4.26
C PHE A 2 -10.42 -19.07 -3.43
N GLU A 3 -9.82 -19.11 -2.24
CA GLU A 3 -9.72 -17.93 -1.37
C GLU A 3 -8.89 -16.79 -1.98
N GLU A 4 -7.74 -17.13 -2.56
CA GLU A 4 -6.89 -16.11 -3.20
C GLU A 4 -7.54 -15.57 -4.47
N LEU A 5 -8.34 -16.38 -5.17
CA LEU A 5 -9.09 -15.92 -6.33
C LEU A 5 -10.18 -14.92 -5.93
N THR A 6 -10.98 -15.23 -4.91
CA THR A 6 -12.04 -14.32 -4.44
C THR A 6 -11.47 -13.01 -3.88
N LYS A 7 -10.38 -13.07 -3.10
CA LYS A 7 -9.65 -11.88 -2.65
C LYS A 7 -9.04 -11.10 -3.83
N GLY A 8 -8.47 -11.79 -4.81
CA GLY A 8 -7.92 -11.19 -6.03
C GLY A 8 -8.98 -10.47 -6.85
N MET A 9 -10.18 -11.04 -6.99
CA MET A 9 -11.32 -10.40 -7.64
C MET A 9 -11.81 -9.16 -6.90
N ALA A 10 -11.80 -9.17 -5.56
CA ALA A 10 -12.10 -7.98 -4.77
C ALA A 10 -11.07 -6.87 -5.00
N ILE A 11 -9.77 -7.19 -5.09
CA ILE A 11 -8.74 -6.22 -5.46
C ILE A 11 -8.95 -5.69 -6.88
N LEU A 12 -9.25 -6.56 -7.85
CA LEU A 12 -9.55 -6.14 -9.21
C LEU A 12 -10.73 -5.16 -9.24
N GLY A 13 -11.79 -5.44 -8.49
CA GLY A 13 -12.91 -4.51 -8.29
C GLY A 13 -12.43 -3.16 -7.76
N MET A 14 -11.61 -3.14 -6.72
CA MET A 14 -11.03 -1.90 -6.19
C MET A 14 -10.21 -1.14 -7.24
N VAL A 15 -9.38 -1.85 -8.03
CA VAL A 15 -8.60 -1.23 -9.13
C VAL A 15 -9.53 -0.63 -10.18
N VAL A 16 -10.65 -1.27 -10.49
CA VAL A 16 -11.62 -0.83 -11.50
C VAL A 16 -12.48 0.34 -11.01
N PHE A 17 -12.94 0.32 -9.76
CA PHE A 17 -13.87 1.32 -9.21
C PHE A 17 -13.16 2.47 -8.49
N LEU A 18 -12.00 2.23 -7.86
CA LEU A 18 -11.21 3.23 -7.12
C LEU A 18 -9.94 3.64 -7.90
N ARG A 19 -10.05 3.75 -9.23
CA ARG A 19 -8.93 4.07 -10.14
C ARG A 19 -8.14 5.34 -9.78
N ARG A 20 -8.74 6.27 -9.02
CA ARG A 20 -8.10 7.54 -8.60
C ARG A 20 -7.30 7.44 -7.31
N GLU A 21 -7.56 6.39 -6.51
CA GLU A 21 -6.90 6.15 -5.22
C GLU A 21 -5.85 5.04 -5.32
N PHE A 22 -6.01 4.11 -6.26
CA PHE A 22 -5.04 3.07 -6.54
C PHE A 22 -3.97 3.61 -7.50
N ASP A 23 -2.85 4.14 -7.00
CA ASP A 23 -1.83 4.79 -7.83
C ASP A 23 -0.50 4.03 -7.94
N GLY A 24 -0.21 3.10 -7.03
CA GLY A 24 1.00 2.27 -7.12
C GLY A 24 1.09 1.08 -6.17
N VAL A 25 2.31 0.57 -5.98
CA VAL A 25 2.58 -0.65 -5.20
C VAL A 25 2.14 -0.53 -3.75
N VAL A 26 2.38 0.63 -3.11
CA VAL A 26 2.00 0.85 -1.71
C VAL A 26 0.47 0.80 -1.55
N ASP A 27 -0.28 1.38 -2.49
CA ASP A 27 -1.74 1.33 -2.44
C ASP A 27 -2.24 -0.10 -2.67
N GLY A 28 -1.60 -0.84 -3.58
CA GLY A 28 -1.80 -2.27 -3.76
C GLY A 28 -1.66 -3.09 -2.47
N ILE A 29 -0.59 -2.85 -1.70
CA ILE A 29 -0.38 -3.50 -0.40
C ILE A 29 -1.51 -3.13 0.57
N ILE A 30 -1.88 -1.85 0.65
CA ILE A 30 -2.92 -1.36 1.57
C ILE A 30 -4.27 -2.01 1.24
N TYR A 31 -4.72 -1.93 0.00
CA TYR A 31 -6.00 -2.51 -0.43
C TYR A 31 -6.01 -4.04 -0.30
N GLY A 32 -4.91 -4.70 -0.68
CA GLY A 32 -4.77 -6.15 -0.52
C GLY A 32 -4.83 -6.57 0.95
N THR A 33 -4.19 -5.81 1.84
CA THR A 33 -4.23 -6.05 3.29
C THR A 33 -5.65 -5.89 3.84
N PHE A 34 -6.38 -4.83 3.45
CA PHE A 34 -7.76 -4.64 3.92
C PHE A 34 -8.71 -5.73 3.43
N VAL A 35 -8.61 -6.14 2.17
CA VAL A 35 -9.37 -7.28 1.63
C VAL A 35 -9.06 -8.55 2.43
N ALA A 36 -7.78 -8.80 2.71
CA ALA A 36 -7.36 -9.97 3.46
C ALA A 36 -7.85 -9.98 4.90
N ILE A 37 -7.81 -8.84 5.59
CA ILE A 37 -8.29 -8.70 6.97
C ILE A 37 -9.81 -8.96 7.02
N GLY A 38 -10.57 -8.39 6.07
CA GLY A 38 -12.00 -8.65 5.97
C GLY A 38 -12.31 -10.13 5.75
N PHE A 39 -11.57 -10.77 4.83
CA PHE A 39 -11.70 -12.20 4.58
C PHE A 39 -11.34 -13.05 5.80
N ALA A 40 -10.20 -12.76 6.44
CA ALA A 40 -9.73 -13.47 7.62
C ALA A 40 -10.71 -13.33 8.79
N ALA A 41 -11.37 -12.18 8.93
CA ALA A 41 -12.41 -11.99 9.93
C ALA A 41 -13.61 -12.93 9.68
N THR A 42 -14.11 -13.00 8.44
CA THR A 42 -15.19 -13.92 8.08
C THR A 42 -14.79 -15.39 8.29
N GLU A 43 -13.57 -15.74 7.89
CA GLU A 43 -13.05 -17.10 8.07
C GLU A 43 -12.89 -17.47 9.55
N ASN A 44 -12.37 -16.56 10.37
CA ASN A 44 -12.21 -16.77 11.81
C ASN A 44 -13.55 -17.10 12.49
N VAL A 45 -14.65 -16.44 12.11
CA VAL A 45 -16.00 -16.75 12.63
C VAL A 45 -16.41 -18.19 12.29
N ILE A 46 -16.14 -18.63 11.06
CA ILE A 46 -16.42 -20.02 10.64
C ILE A 46 -15.54 -21.01 11.43
N TYR A 47 -14.28 -20.68 11.68
CA TYR A 47 -13.40 -21.52 12.49
C TYR A 47 -13.87 -21.61 13.94
N TYR A 48 -14.26 -20.49 14.56
CA TYR A 48 -14.73 -20.50 15.96
C TYR A 48 -16.03 -21.29 16.13
N THR A 49 -16.93 -21.25 15.14
CA THR A 49 -18.15 -22.08 15.18
C THR A 49 -17.84 -23.57 14.97
N ARG A 50 -16.97 -23.89 14.01
CA ARG A 50 -16.59 -25.28 13.71
C ARG A 50 -15.84 -25.95 14.87
N PHE A 51 -14.96 -25.19 15.53
CA PHE A 51 -14.09 -25.68 16.60
C PHE A 51 -14.43 -25.03 17.95
N HIS A 52 -15.74 -24.94 18.24
CA HIS A 52 -16.28 -24.29 19.44
C HIS A 52 -15.74 -24.83 20.78
N ARG A 53 -15.16 -26.04 20.81
CA ARG A 53 -14.54 -26.63 22.01
C ARG A 53 -13.15 -26.10 22.34
N ASP A 54 -12.47 -25.47 21.37
CA ASP A 54 -11.14 -24.88 21.52
C ASP A 54 -11.05 -23.50 20.85
N ILE A 55 -12.01 -22.64 21.17
CA ILE A 55 -12.01 -21.26 20.66
C ILE A 55 -10.73 -20.52 21.10
N GLY A 56 -10.26 -20.77 22.33
CA GLY A 56 -9.07 -20.13 22.89
C GLY A 56 -7.79 -20.44 22.11
N GLY A 57 -7.50 -21.73 21.86
CA GLY A 57 -6.33 -22.14 21.10
C GLY A 57 -6.35 -21.62 19.66
N ILE A 58 -7.52 -21.67 19.02
CA ILE A 58 -7.69 -21.22 17.64
C ILE A 58 -7.60 -19.71 17.52
N PHE A 59 -8.19 -18.97 18.46
CA PHE A 59 -8.04 -17.52 18.55
C PHE A 59 -6.57 -17.14 18.72
N PHE A 60 -5.82 -17.82 19.60
CA PHE A 60 -4.42 -17.52 19.79
C PHE A 60 -3.60 -17.81 18.52
N LEU A 61 -3.81 -18.96 17.89
CA LEU A 61 -3.09 -19.33 16.67
C LEU A 61 -3.42 -18.40 15.50
N ARG A 62 -4.70 -18.08 15.26
CA ARG A 62 -5.14 -17.31 14.08
C ARG A 62 -5.08 -15.80 14.31
N GLY A 63 -5.47 -15.35 15.50
CA GLY A 63 -5.57 -13.94 15.87
C GLY A 63 -4.27 -13.34 16.39
N VAL A 64 -3.42 -14.13 17.07
CA VAL A 64 -2.17 -13.63 17.68
C VAL A 64 -0.96 -14.07 16.88
N LEU A 65 -0.83 -15.36 16.60
CA LEU A 65 0.39 -15.89 15.98
C LEU A 65 0.44 -15.70 14.46
N THR A 66 -0.70 -15.78 13.78
CA THR A 66 -0.75 -15.76 12.30
C THR A 66 -1.64 -14.67 11.66
N PRO A 67 -1.95 -13.52 12.31
CA PRO A 67 -2.89 -12.54 11.76
C PRO A 67 -2.41 -11.90 10.45
N TRP A 68 -1.10 -11.93 10.19
CA TRP A 68 -0.46 -11.29 9.05
C TRP A 68 -0.31 -12.17 7.81
N LEU A 69 -0.60 -13.47 7.89
CA LEU A 69 -0.43 -14.37 6.76
C LEU A 69 -1.42 -14.07 5.62
N HIS A 70 -2.70 -13.91 5.94
CA HIS A 70 -3.71 -13.52 4.94
C HIS A 70 -3.35 -12.18 4.27
N PRO A 71 -3.02 -11.11 5.03
CA PRO A 71 -2.47 -9.87 4.47
C PRO A 71 -1.29 -10.08 3.53
N LEU A 72 -0.29 -10.86 3.95
CA LEU A 72 0.90 -11.13 3.15
C LEU A 72 0.53 -11.74 1.79
N PHE A 73 -0.26 -12.81 1.77
CA PHE A 73 -0.60 -13.53 0.54
C PHE A 73 -1.38 -12.63 -0.44
N THR A 74 -2.39 -11.96 0.09
CA THR A 74 -3.27 -11.10 -0.70
C THR A 74 -2.56 -9.85 -1.19
N ALA A 75 -1.65 -9.30 -0.37
CA ALA A 75 -0.83 -8.15 -0.75
C ALA A 75 0.09 -8.46 -1.93
N MET A 76 0.49 -9.71 -2.18
CA MET A 76 1.26 -10.06 -3.39
C MET A 76 0.46 -9.76 -4.66
N THR A 77 -0.83 -10.11 -4.66
CA THR A 77 -1.75 -9.75 -5.75
C THR A 77 -1.88 -8.23 -5.89
N GLY A 78 -2.04 -7.53 -4.77
CA GLY A 78 -2.08 -6.06 -4.73
C GLY A 78 -0.82 -5.39 -5.28
N ILE A 79 0.36 -5.91 -4.94
CA ILE A 79 1.66 -5.48 -5.49
C ILE A 79 1.70 -5.69 -7.00
N GLY A 80 1.21 -6.82 -7.49
CA GLY A 80 1.10 -7.10 -8.93
C GLY A 80 0.27 -6.03 -9.67
N PHE A 81 -0.89 -5.66 -9.14
CA PHE A 81 -1.69 -4.55 -9.69
C PHE A 81 -0.96 -3.20 -9.61
N GLY A 82 -0.27 -2.93 -8.51
CA GLY A 82 0.53 -1.72 -8.33
C GLY A 82 1.64 -1.59 -9.36
N LEU A 83 2.42 -2.65 -9.57
CA LEU A 83 3.50 -2.72 -10.55
C LEU A 83 2.98 -2.57 -11.99
N GLY A 84 1.88 -3.26 -12.30
CA GLY A 84 1.22 -3.13 -13.60
C GLY A 84 0.79 -1.70 -13.91
N ARG A 85 0.31 -0.98 -12.90
CA ARG A 85 -0.06 0.42 -13.04
C ARG A 85 1.15 1.34 -13.18
N GLU A 86 2.17 1.19 -12.33
CA GLU A 86 3.38 2.02 -12.37
C GLU A 86 4.19 1.86 -13.68
N HIS A 87 4.17 0.68 -14.28
CA HIS A 87 4.87 0.44 -15.54
C HIS A 87 4.20 1.12 -16.75
N GLY A 88 2.88 1.29 -16.72
CA GLY A 88 2.10 1.98 -17.78
C GLY A 88 1.84 1.18 -19.06
N ALA A 89 2.63 0.14 -19.37
CA ALA A 89 2.45 -0.69 -20.56
C ALA A 89 1.21 -1.59 -20.45
N ALA A 90 0.49 -1.79 -21.56
CA ALA A 90 -0.74 -2.60 -21.57
C ALA A 90 -0.48 -4.06 -21.12
N TRP A 91 0.60 -4.68 -21.58
CA TRP A 91 0.98 -6.04 -21.17
C TRP A 91 1.29 -6.15 -19.67
N ALA A 92 1.92 -5.12 -19.11
CA ALA A 92 2.33 -5.08 -17.70
C ALA A 92 1.12 -5.09 -16.76
N LYS A 93 0.01 -4.46 -17.18
CA LYS A 93 -1.27 -4.46 -16.45
C LYS A 93 -1.92 -5.84 -16.33
N VAL A 94 -1.42 -6.84 -17.05
CA VAL A 94 -1.89 -8.23 -17.01
C VAL A 94 -0.85 -9.14 -16.37
N VAL A 95 0.41 -9.05 -16.81
CA VAL A 95 1.48 -9.94 -16.35
C VAL A 95 1.80 -9.74 -14.87
N PHE A 96 1.90 -8.50 -14.39
CA PHE A 96 2.24 -8.26 -12.99
C PHE A 96 1.14 -8.72 -12.01
N PRO A 97 -0.16 -8.44 -12.23
CA PRO A 97 -1.22 -9.01 -11.40
C PRO A 97 -1.23 -10.54 -11.36
N ILE A 98 -1.03 -11.20 -12.51
CA ILE A 98 -0.96 -12.66 -12.58
C ILE A 98 0.23 -13.16 -11.77
N GLY A 99 1.41 -12.57 -11.94
CA GLY A 99 2.59 -12.94 -11.16
C GLY A 99 2.38 -12.76 -9.65
N GLY A 100 1.81 -11.64 -9.23
CA GLY A 100 1.47 -11.37 -7.83
C GLY A 100 0.48 -12.38 -7.26
N TYR A 101 -0.56 -12.72 -8.03
CA TYR A 101 -1.53 -13.76 -7.68
C TYR A 101 -0.87 -15.13 -7.52
N MET A 102 -0.03 -15.54 -8.47
CA MET A 102 0.66 -16.84 -8.41
C MET A 102 1.59 -16.94 -7.19
N ILE A 103 2.30 -15.86 -6.86
CA ILE A 103 3.12 -15.80 -5.63
C ILE A 103 2.23 -15.92 -4.39
N GLY A 104 1.12 -15.17 -4.32
CA GLY A 104 0.18 -15.25 -3.20
C GLY A 104 -0.39 -16.67 -3.02
N VAL A 105 -0.83 -17.30 -4.10
CA VAL A 105 -1.30 -18.69 -4.12
C VAL A 105 -0.22 -19.66 -3.66
N PHE A 106 1.01 -19.50 -4.13
CA PHE A 106 2.13 -20.35 -3.72
C PHE A 106 2.41 -20.25 -2.22
N LEU A 107 2.53 -19.03 -1.70
CA LEU A 107 2.78 -18.80 -0.26
C LEU A 107 1.65 -19.35 0.61
N HIS A 108 0.40 -19.17 0.18
CA HIS A 108 -0.75 -19.72 0.90
C HIS A 108 -0.79 -21.25 0.81
N ALA A 109 -0.57 -21.82 -0.37
CA ALA A 109 -0.51 -23.27 -0.56
C ALA A 109 0.62 -23.89 0.27
N TRP A 110 1.76 -23.21 0.40
CA TRP A 110 2.87 -23.62 1.26
C TRP A 110 2.46 -23.69 2.73
N TRP A 111 1.84 -22.60 3.24
CA TRP A 111 1.36 -22.52 4.62
C TRP A 111 0.34 -23.63 4.96
N ASN A 112 -0.59 -23.89 4.06
CA ASN A 112 -1.62 -24.92 4.25
C ASN A 112 -1.08 -26.34 4.00
N GLY A 113 -0.13 -26.48 3.07
CA GLY A 113 0.40 -27.76 2.60
C GLY A 113 1.37 -28.40 3.58
N LEU A 114 2.21 -27.62 4.25
CA LEU A 114 3.23 -28.15 5.17
C LEU A 114 2.67 -29.12 6.23
N PRO A 115 1.57 -28.80 6.95
CA PRO A 115 0.96 -29.73 7.90
C PRO A 115 0.40 -31.02 7.28
N LEU A 116 -0.02 -30.99 6.00
CA LEU A 116 -0.56 -32.16 5.29
C LEU A 116 0.54 -33.18 4.94
N PHE A 117 1.74 -32.72 4.59
CA PHE A 117 2.84 -33.61 4.16
C PHE A 117 3.68 -34.15 5.31
N PHE A 118 3.85 -33.38 6.40
CA PHE A 118 4.78 -33.71 7.48
C PHE A 118 4.10 -33.96 8.84
N GLY A 119 2.76 -33.92 8.88
CA GLY A 119 1.96 -34.19 10.08
C GLY A 119 2.19 -33.19 11.22
N GLN A 120 1.77 -33.55 12.43
CA GLN A 120 1.85 -32.68 13.61
C GLN A 120 3.28 -32.31 14.00
N GLY A 121 4.27 -33.15 13.66
CA GLY A 121 5.69 -32.90 13.93
C GLY A 121 6.25 -31.66 13.22
N ALA A 122 5.62 -31.20 12.15
CA ALA A 122 6.03 -29.99 11.42
C ALA A 122 5.31 -28.72 11.86
N PHE A 123 4.44 -28.77 12.88
CA PHE A 123 3.70 -27.58 13.33
C PHE A 123 4.63 -26.42 13.72
N VAL A 124 5.65 -26.70 14.55
CA VAL A 124 6.62 -25.69 15.00
C VAL A 124 7.38 -25.11 13.81
N LEU A 125 7.83 -25.97 12.89
CA LEU A 125 8.53 -25.53 11.68
C LEU A 125 7.64 -24.65 10.79
N ASN A 126 6.39 -25.08 10.54
CA ASN A 126 5.43 -24.31 9.76
C ASN A 126 5.18 -22.94 10.38
N LEU A 127 4.98 -22.89 11.71
CA LEU A 127 4.79 -21.66 12.45
C LEU A 127 6.01 -20.72 12.34
N LEU A 128 7.23 -21.25 12.52
CA LEU A 128 8.47 -20.46 12.38
C LEU A 128 8.63 -19.90 10.97
N VAL A 129 8.33 -20.70 9.94
CA VAL A 129 8.35 -20.25 8.54
C VAL A 129 7.29 -19.16 8.31
N GLY A 130 6.07 -19.34 8.82
CA GLY A 130 5.01 -18.32 8.72
C GLY A 130 5.36 -17.01 9.43
N LEU A 131 5.98 -17.08 10.62
CA LEU A 131 6.48 -15.90 11.33
C LEU A 131 7.60 -15.20 10.54
N LEU A 132 8.54 -15.97 9.99
CA LEU A 132 9.60 -15.41 9.13
C LEU A 132 9.03 -14.72 7.90
N MET A 133 8.01 -15.32 7.28
CA MET A 133 7.29 -14.72 6.15
C MET A 133 6.59 -13.41 6.56
N ALA A 134 5.92 -13.38 7.71
CA ALA A 134 5.27 -12.17 8.23
C ALA A 134 6.28 -11.07 8.58
N VAL A 135 7.42 -11.42 9.20
CA VAL A 135 8.50 -10.47 9.50
C VAL A 135 9.08 -9.91 8.19
N SER A 136 9.34 -10.77 7.21
CA SER A 136 9.86 -10.36 5.89
C SER A 136 8.90 -9.41 5.18
N PHE A 137 7.60 -9.68 5.27
CA PHE A 137 6.56 -8.81 4.76
C PHE A 137 6.57 -7.43 5.43
N PHE A 138 6.67 -7.38 6.76
CA PHE A 138 6.72 -6.12 7.50
C PHE A 138 7.99 -5.32 7.18
N VAL A 139 9.15 -5.99 7.10
CA VAL A 139 10.42 -5.37 6.69
C VAL A 139 10.29 -4.79 5.29
N MET A 140 9.70 -5.53 4.34
CA MET A 140 9.45 -5.04 2.98
C MET A 140 8.58 -3.78 2.99
N ILE A 141 7.49 -3.75 3.76
CA ILE A 141 6.63 -2.55 3.90
C ILE A 141 7.45 -1.37 4.45
N CYS A 142 8.19 -1.57 5.54
CA CYS A 142 9.02 -0.53 6.15
C CYS A 142 10.03 0.04 5.16
N VAL A 143 10.71 -0.82 4.39
CA VAL A 143 11.67 -0.41 3.36
C VAL A 143 10.98 0.39 2.26
N LEU A 144 9.82 -0.07 1.75
CA LEU A 144 9.07 0.63 0.71
C LEU A 144 8.60 2.02 1.17
N VAL A 145 8.04 2.11 2.37
CA VAL A 145 7.58 3.37 2.96
C VAL A 145 8.75 4.32 3.20
N TYR A 146 9.86 3.83 3.76
CA TYR A 146 11.07 4.62 3.97
C TYR A 146 11.63 5.16 2.65
N ARG A 147 11.75 4.31 1.62
CA ARG A 147 12.25 4.72 0.29
C ARG A 147 11.34 5.74 -0.37
N LYS A 148 10.01 5.56 -0.27
CA LYS A 148 9.02 6.53 -0.77
C LYS A 148 9.17 7.88 -0.07
N GLY A 149 9.28 7.89 1.27
CA GLY A 149 9.51 9.10 2.06
C GLY A 149 10.81 9.81 1.70
N LYS A 150 11.93 9.07 1.57
CA LYS A 150 13.22 9.61 1.14
C LYS A 150 13.15 10.22 -0.26
N THR A 151 12.40 9.59 -1.16
CA THR A 151 12.18 10.11 -2.52
C THR A 151 11.39 11.41 -2.47
N ILE A 152 10.28 11.46 -1.72
CA ILE A 152 9.47 12.67 -1.59
C ILE A 152 10.31 13.83 -1.06
N LYS A 153 11.08 13.63 0.01
CA LYS A 153 11.99 14.65 0.57
C LYS A 153 12.92 15.21 -0.49
N LYS A 154 13.69 14.34 -1.15
CA LYS A 154 14.69 14.73 -2.15
C LYS A 154 14.10 15.56 -3.31
N TYR A 155 12.91 15.23 -3.80
CA TYR A 155 12.32 15.91 -4.97
C TYR A 155 11.41 17.10 -4.62
N LEU A 156 11.28 17.41 -3.33
CA LEU A 156 10.61 18.62 -2.85
C LEU A 156 11.59 19.70 -2.40
N GLU A 157 12.87 19.37 -2.14
CA GLU A 157 13.90 20.32 -1.68
C GLU A 157 14.05 21.54 -2.60
N ASP A 158 14.01 21.36 -3.92
CA ASP A 158 14.10 22.46 -4.88
C ASP A 158 12.83 23.32 -4.94
N GLU A 159 11.65 22.78 -4.61
CA GLU A 159 10.42 23.58 -4.50
C GLU A 159 10.49 24.56 -3.31
N VAL A 160 11.25 24.22 -2.27
CA VAL A 160 11.54 25.12 -1.15
C VAL A 160 12.51 26.21 -1.59
N LEU A 161 13.58 25.86 -2.31
CA LEU A 161 14.57 26.82 -2.81
C LEU A 161 13.98 27.85 -3.77
N VAL A 162 13.05 27.42 -4.64
CA VAL A 162 12.36 28.31 -5.60
C VAL A 162 11.19 29.06 -4.94
N GLY A 163 10.88 28.80 -3.67
CA GLY A 163 9.83 29.48 -2.91
C GLY A 163 8.40 29.05 -3.27
N THR A 164 8.23 27.93 -3.97
CA THR A 164 6.91 27.38 -4.29
C THR A 164 6.22 26.82 -3.03
N ILE A 165 7.00 26.25 -2.11
CA ILE A 165 6.55 25.63 -0.86
C ILE A 165 7.39 26.21 0.29
N SER A 166 6.78 26.50 1.45
CA SER A 166 7.52 26.97 2.63
C SER A 166 8.22 25.82 3.37
N GLN A 167 9.18 26.12 4.24
CA GLN A 167 9.85 25.11 5.06
C GLN A 167 8.86 24.34 5.97
N GLU A 168 7.87 25.02 6.54
CA GLU A 168 6.82 24.38 7.34
C GLU A 168 5.95 23.43 6.51
N GLU A 169 5.61 23.83 5.29
CA GLU A 169 4.83 23.00 4.36
C GLU A 169 5.63 21.78 3.90
N TYR A 170 6.93 21.94 3.66
CA TYR A 170 7.85 20.85 3.36
C TYR A 170 7.89 19.81 4.49
N GLU A 171 8.04 20.25 5.74
CA GLU A 171 8.03 19.36 6.90
C GLU A 171 6.68 18.65 7.09
N LEU A 172 5.58 19.35 6.81
CA LEU A 172 4.24 18.76 6.85
C LEU A 172 4.06 17.68 5.77
N ILE A 173 4.49 17.94 4.53
CA ILE A 173 4.37 17.01 3.40
C ILE A 173 5.23 15.76 3.62
N THR A 174 6.42 15.93 4.18
CA THR A 174 7.42 14.85 4.31
C THR A 174 7.29 14.02 5.59
N SER A 175 6.37 14.38 6.48
CA SER A 175 6.06 13.64 7.71
C SER A 175 5.28 12.35 7.45
N TYR A 176 5.64 11.25 8.13
CA TYR A 176 4.96 9.95 8.05
C TYR A 176 3.46 10.00 8.43
N GLY A 177 3.03 11.02 9.18
CA GLY A 177 1.64 11.27 9.56
C GLY A 177 1.08 12.59 9.03
N GLY A 178 1.79 13.27 8.13
CA GLY A 178 1.46 14.64 7.70
C GLY A 178 0.03 14.82 7.22
N ARG A 179 -0.48 13.86 6.42
CA ARG A 179 -1.84 13.88 5.88
C ARG A 179 -2.90 13.77 6.98
N PHE A 180 -2.67 12.91 7.97
CA PHE A 180 -3.57 12.72 9.11
C PHE A 180 -3.54 13.92 10.04
N LYS A 181 -2.33 14.42 10.39
CA LYS A 181 -2.13 15.63 11.19
C LYS A 181 -2.79 16.85 10.54
N ALA A 182 -2.61 17.03 9.23
CA ALA A 182 -3.24 18.12 8.50
C ALA A 182 -4.78 18.01 8.53
N ARG A 183 -5.31 16.79 8.37
CA ARG A 183 -6.75 16.53 8.43
C ARG A 183 -7.38 16.85 9.78
N LEU A 184 -6.68 16.55 10.87
CA LEU A 184 -7.15 16.80 12.24
C LEU A 184 -6.88 18.23 12.71
N SER A 185 -5.96 18.94 12.08
CA SER A 185 -5.72 20.36 12.36
C SER A 185 -6.83 21.25 11.78
N TRP A 186 -6.77 22.55 12.11
CA TRP A 186 -7.62 23.58 11.50
C TRP A 186 -7.58 23.59 9.95
N ARG A 187 -6.49 23.09 9.34
CA ARG A 187 -6.36 22.96 7.88
C ARG A 187 -7.34 21.96 7.25
N GLY A 188 -7.90 21.05 8.05
CA GLY A 188 -8.98 20.14 7.66
C GLY A 188 -8.71 19.32 6.39
N LYS A 189 -9.77 19.08 5.60
CA LYS A 189 -9.70 18.31 4.34
C LYS A 189 -8.77 18.97 3.32
N ALA A 190 -8.71 20.30 3.27
CA ALA A 190 -7.82 21.04 2.38
C ALA A 190 -6.35 20.75 2.69
N GLY A 191 -5.97 20.73 3.98
CA GLY A 191 -4.62 20.34 4.39
C GLY A 191 -4.25 18.90 4.04
N ALA A 192 -5.18 17.96 4.18
CA ALA A 192 -4.94 16.58 3.77
C ALA A 192 -4.73 16.45 2.25
N ARG A 193 -5.46 17.24 1.44
CA ARG A 193 -5.28 17.32 -0.01
C ARG A 193 -3.96 18.01 -0.37
N PHE A 194 -3.57 19.05 0.36
CA PHE A 194 -2.32 19.76 0.17
C PHE A 194 -1.12 18.82 0.35
N VAL A 195 -1.12 18.04 1.44
CA VAL A 195 -0.08 17.02 1.68
C VAL A 195 -0.05 15.98 0.55
N ALA A 196 -1.21 15.53 0.08
CA ALA A 196 -1.29 14.56 -1.02
C ALA A 196 -0.78 15.15 -2.35
N ALA A 197 -1.14 16.39 -2.67
CA ALA A 197 -0.68 17.09 -3.87
C ALA A 197 0.85 17.30 -3.85
N GLY A 198 1.41 17.68 -2.70
CA GLY A 198 2.86 17.84 -2.52
C GLY A 198 3.62 16.53 -2.72
N ALA A 199 3.13 15.44 -2.11
CA ALA A 199 3.70 14.11 -2.34
C ALA A 199 3.60 13.67 -3.81
N ARG A 200 2.48 13.94 -4.48
CA ARG A 200 2.29 13.66 -5.92
C ARG A 200 3.22 14.50 -6.80
N LEU A 201 3.48 15.75 -6.44
CA LEU A 201 4.43 16.62 -7.15
C LEU A 201 5.84 16.02 -7.10
N ALA A 202 6.31 15.65 -5.90
CA ALA A 202 7.62 15.03 -5.72
C ALA A 202 7.76 13.73 -6.54
N LEU A 203 6.74 12.87 -6.50
CA LEU A 203 6.74 11.61 -7.25
C LEU A 203 6.70 11.86 -8.76
N SER A 204 5.93 12.84 -9.24
CA SER A 204 5.85 13.20 -10.66
C SER A 204 7.21 13.67 -11.19
N LYS A 205 7.94 14.46 -10.39
CA LYS A 205 9.31 14.90 -10.70
C LYS A 205 10.29 13.73 -10.72
N TRP A 206 10.21 12.83 -9.74
CA TRP A 206 11.01 11.61 -9.72
C TRP A 206 10.78 10.74 -10.96
N HIS A 207 9.52 10.51 -11.34
CA HIS A 207 9.16 9.74 -12.53
C HIS A 207 9.69 10.41 -13.82
N THR A 208 9.59 11.74 -13.92
CA THR A 208 10.10 12.52 -15.05
C THR A 208 11.61 12.37 -15.21
N LEU A 209 12.37 12.54 -14.13
CA LEU A 209 13.83 12.39 -14.17
C LEU A 209 14.28 10.96 -14.45
N ARG A 210 13.54 9.97 -13.94
CA ARG A 210 13.82 8.55 -14.22
C ARG A 210 13.53 8.19 -15.68
N ALA A 211 12.46 8.73 -16.26
CA ALA A 211 12.11 8.53 -17.66
C ALA A 211 13.13 9.20 -18.60
N GLN A 212 13.57 10.43 -18.30
CA GLN A 212 14.63 11.11 -19.04
C GLN A 212 15.95 10.32 -19.06
N LYS A 213 16.37 9.78 -17.91
CA LYS A 213 17.56 8.91 -17.83
C LYS A 213 17.43 7.62 -18.66
N GLY A 214 16.22 7.14 -18.85
CA GLY A 214 15.92 5.97 -19.69
C GLY A 214 15.53 6.31 -21.12
N GLN A 215 15.66 7.58 -21.56
CA GLN A 215 15.21 8.08 -22.86
C GLN A 215 13.74 7.76 -23.20
N LYS A 216 12.87 7.71 -22.19
CA LYS A 216 11.43 7.46 -22.35
C LYS A 216 10.64 8.73 -22.08
N MET A 217 9.59 8.96 -22.87
CA MET A 217 8.59 9.99 -22.60
C MET A 217 7.71 9.55 -21.42
N THR A 218 7.37 10.48 -20.52
CA THR A 218 6.42 10.22 -19.43
C THR A 218 5.40 11.33 -19.30
N ILE A 219 4.14 10.93 -19.13
CA ILE A 219 2.99 11.80 -18.87
C ILE A 219 3.15 12.51 -17.50
N SER A 220 4.02 11.99 -16.62
CA SER A 220 4.30 12.60 -15.31
C SER A 220 4.82 14.04 -15.38
N ALA A 221 5.48 14.42 -16.48
CA ALA A 221 5.97 15.79 -16.67
C ALA A 221 4.80 16.80 -16.76
N ASP A 222 3.71 16.41 -17.42
CA ASP A 222 2.54 17.26 -17.67
C ASP A 222 1.78 17.60 -16.38
N PHE A 223 1.95 16.79 -15.34
CA PHE A 223 1.31 17.00 -14.04
C PHE A 223 2.05 17.97 -13.12
N ILE A 224 3.33 18.29 -13.40
CA ILE A 224 4.15 19.13 -12.51
C ILE A 224 3.53 20.53 -12.35
N VAL A 225 3.20 21.20 -13.46
CA VAL A 225 2.62 22.55 -13.43
C VAL A 225 1.21 22.58 -12.80
N PRO A 226 0.26 21.71 -13.19
CA PRO A 226 -1.03 21.61 -12.52
C PRO A 226 -0.95 21.36 -11.02
N LEU A 227 -0.01 20.50 -10.58
CA LEU A 227 0.16 20.21 -9.15
C LEU A 227 0.69 21.40 -8.36
N ARG A 228 1.59 22.22 -8.94
CA ARG A 228 2.02 23.49 -8.33
C ARG A 228 0.86 24.47 -8.19
N GLN A 229 0.03 24.60 -9.24
CA GLN A 229 -1.17 25.44 -9.19
C GLN A 229 -2.19 24.94 -8.15
N GLU A 230 -2.36 23.63 -8.03
CA GLU A 230 -3.23 23.02 -7.03
C GLU A 230 -2.73 23.27 -5.61
N LEU A 231 -1.41 23.21 -5.36
CA LEU A 231 -0.83 23.58 -4.08
C LEU A 231 -1.13 25.04 -3.72
N SER A 232 -0.97 25.97 -4.66
CA SER A 232 -1.31 27.39 -4.44
C SER A 232 -2.79 27.57 -4.11
N ARG A 233 -3.70 26.92 -4.85
CA ARG A 233 -5.14 26.99 -4.59
C ARG A 233 -5.49 26.44 -3.21
N LEU A 234 -4.95 25.28 -2.85
CA LEU A 234 -5.20 24.63 -1.56
C LEU A 234 -4.64 25.45 -0.40
N ARG A 235 -3.52 26.17 -0.61
CA ARG A 235 -2.98 27.12 0.38
C ARG A 235 -3.97 28.24 0.69
N THR A 236 -4.55 28.85 -0.35
CA THR A 236 -5.57 29.89 -0.19
C THR A 236 -6.81 29.35 0.52
N GLU A 237 -7.27 28.15 0.15
CA GLU A 237 -8.41 27.48 0.81
C GLU A 237 -8.14 27.20 2.29
N MET A 238 -6.92 26.74 2.63
CA MET A 238 -6.54 26.56 4.03
C MET A 238 -6.58 27.90 4.77
N GLN A 239 -5.90 28.94 4.26
CA GLN A 239 -5.84 30.25 4.92
C GLN A 239 -7.21 30.88 5.16
N ALA A 240 -8.16 30.70 4.23
CA ALA A 240 -9.54 31.15 4.41
C ALA A 240 -10.25 30.48 5.61
N ASN A 241 -9.83 29.27 5.97
CA ASN A 241 -10.35 28.48 7.10
C ASN A 241 -9.50 28.62 8.37
N ALA A 242 -8.54 29.54 8.41
CA ALA A 242 -7.71 29.74 9.60
C ALA A 242 -8.53 30.32 10.76
N PRO A 243 -8.36 29.80 11.99
CA PRO A 243 -8.94 30.43 13.17
C PRO A 243 -8.35 31.85 13.31
N ARG A 244 -9.22 32.83 13.52
CA ARG A 244 -8.85 34.23 13.75
C ARG A 244 -8.34 34.45 15.16
#